data_AF-A0A947U9P8-F1
#
_entry.id   AF-A0A947U9P8-F1
#
_cell.length_a   1.000
_cell.length_b   1.000
_cell.length_c   1.000
_cell.angle_alpha   90.00
_cell.angle_beta   90.00
_cell.angle_gamma   90.00
#
_symmetry.space_group_name_H-M   'P 1'
#
loop_
_entity.id
_entity.type
_entity.pdbx_description
1 polymer ?
#
loop_
_entity_poly.entity_id
_entity_poly.type
_entity_poly.pdbx_seq_one_letter_code
_entity_poly.pdbx_strand_id
1 'polypeptide(L)'
;AAVPQAQALLVDSVKKMTVQDAKSILRGPQDSATQYLNKTSREQIRAQFLPIVKKATDQVGLAKQYNSFAGQAASFGVIDAKSANIENYVTEQALDGLFTMIAEQEASIRENPAGAATSLAKKVFGAL
;
A
#
# COMPACT_ATOMS: atom_id res chain seq x y z
N ALA A 1 -1.10 -16.08 4.59
CA ALA A 1 -0.24 -15.34 3.65
C ALA A 1 -0.81 -13.94 3.50
N ALA A 2 0.00 -12.90 3.67
CA ALA A 2 -0.43 -11.49 3.66
C ALA A 2 -0.92 -11.01 2.27
N VAL A 3 -0.25 -11.49 1.22
CA VAL A 3 -0.45 -11.03 -0.16
C VAL A 3 -1.88 -11.26 -0.69
N PRO A 4 -2.49 -12.45 -0.55
CA PRO A 4 -3.89 -12.66 -0.94
C PRO A 4 -4.89 -11.75 -0.22
N GLN A 5 -4.60 -11.37 1.02
CA GLN A 5 -5.48 -10.51 1.83
C GLN A 5 -5.37 -9.05 1.37
N ALA A 6 -4.16 -8.57 1.07
CA ALA A 6 -3.97 -7.27 0.43
C ALA A 6 -4.69 -7.18 -0.91
N GLN A 7 -4.59 -8.24 -1.73
CA GLN A 7 -5.27 -8.29 -3.02
C GLN A 7 -6.79 -8.14 -2.88
N ALA A 8 -7.41 -8.86 -1.93
CA ALA A 8 -8.85 -8.74 -1.69
C ALA A 8 -9.26 -7.32 -1.28
N LEU A 9 -8.48 -6.66 -0.41
CA LEU A 9 -8.73 -5.28 0.03
C LEU A 9 -8.58 -4.26 -1.10
N LEU A 10 -7.59 -4.44 -1.98
CA LEU A 10 -7.42 -3.61 -3.18
C LEU A 10 -8.60 -3.77 -4.14
N VAL A 11 -9.04 -5.01 -4.38
CA VAL A 11 -10.21 -5.30 -5.23
C VAL A 11 -11.48 -4.68 -4.64
N ASP A 12 -11.68 -4.77 -3.33
CA ASP A 12 -12.84 -4.17 -2.68
C ASP A 12 -12.81 -2.65 -2.68
N SER A 13 -11.63 -2.03 -2.63
CA SER A 13 -11.47 -0.59 -2.89
C SER A 13 -11.92 -0.22 -4.30
N VAL A 14 -11.48 -0.98 -5.32
CA VAL A 14 -11.92 -0.75 -6.72
C VAL A 14 -13.44 -0.90 -6.87
N LYS A 15 -14.06 -1.88 -6.22
CA LYS A 15 -15.53 -2.06 -6.27
C LYS A 15 -16.31 -0.90 -5.66
N LYS A 16 -15.72 -0.19 -4.70
CA LYS A 16 -16.32 0.98 -4.03
C LYS A 16 -16.03 2.29 -4.76
N MET A 17 -15.26 2.25 -5.85
CA MET A 17 -14.91 3.41 -6.64
C MET A 17 -16.15 4.04 -7.27
N THR A 18 -16.31 5.34 -7.06
CA THR A 18 -17.39 6.09 -7.70
C THR A 18 -17.00 6.48 -9.13
N VAL A 19 -17.99 6.87 -9.94
CA VAL A 19 -17.74 7.43 -11.28
C VAL A 19 -16.91 8.73 -11.19
N GLN A 20 -17.04 9.49 -10.12
CA GLN A 20 -16.26 10.70 -9.89
C GLN A 20 -14.78 10.38 -9.60
N ASP A 21 -14.52 9.36 -8.78
CA ASP A 21 -13.17 8.87 -8.53
C ASP A 21 -12.51 8.39 -9.82
N ALA A 22 -13.23 7.57 -10.61
CA ALA A 22 -12.74 7.08 -11.90
C ALA A 22 -12.39 8.22 -12.87
N LYS A 23 -13.24 9.25 -12.97
CA LYS A 23 -12.96 10.45 -13.79
C LYS A 23 -11.74 11.21 -13.27
N SER A 24 -11.57 11.30 -11.96
CA SER A 24 -10.42 11.98 -11.33
C SER A 24 -9.13 11.21 -11.59
N ILE A 25 -9.16 9.88 -11.53
CA ILE A 25 -8.04 9.01 -11.86
C ILE A 25 -7.63 9.15 -13.34
N LEU A 26 -8.61 9.17 -14.25
CA LEU A 26 -8.35 9.31 -15.69
C LEU A 26 -7.70 10.65 -16.06
N ARG A 27 -8.06 11.74 -15.37
CA ARG A 27 -7.55 13.09 -15.65
C ARG A 27 -6.38 13.52 -14.77
N GLY A 28 -6.08 12.73 -13.73
CA GLY A 28 -5.03 13.04 -12.77
C GLY A 28 -3.63 12.61 -13.25
N PRO A 29 -2.61 12.82 -12.39
CA PRO A 29 -1.23 12.40 -12.65
C PRO A 29 -1.08 10.88 -12.88
N GLN A 30 0.13 10.47 -13.30
CA GLN A 30 0.46 9.10 -13.72
C GLN A 30 0.23 8.03 -12.63
N ASP A 31 0.15 8.44 -11.36
CA ASP A 31 -0.01 7.57 -10.19
C ASP A 31 -1.40 7.72 -9.51
N SER A 32 -2.38 8.33 -10.19
CA SER A 32 -3.67 8.67 -9.57
C SER A 32 -4.46 7.46 -9.05
N ALA A 33 -4.41 6.32 -9.76
CA ALA A 33 -5.07 5.10 -9.29
C ALA A 33 -4.37 4.56 -8.04
N THR A 34 -3.05 4.64 -8.02
CA THR A 34 -2.22 4.27 -6.88
C THR A 34 -2.53 5.13 -5.66
N GLN A 35 -2.61 6.46 -5.83
CA GLN A 35 -2.99 7.38 -4.75
C GLN A 35 -4.38 7.06 -4.20
N TYR A 36 -5.35 6.76 -5.08
CA TYR A 36 -6.69 6.36 -4.67
C TYR A 36 -6.67 5.07 -3.85
N LEU A 37 -5.99 4.02 -4.34
CA LEU A 37 -5.87 2.75 -3.65
C LEU A 37 -5.17 2.91 -2.30
N ASN A 38 -4.09 3.69 -2.26
CA ASN A 38 -3.37 3.99 -1.03
C ASN A 38 -4.31 4.63 0.00
N LYS A 39 -4.99 5.72 -0.37
CA LYS A 39 -5.92 6.43 0.51
C LYS A 39 -7.06 5.55 1.05
N THR A 40 -7.54 4.59 0.27
CA THR A 40 -8.78 3.85 0.56
C THR A 40 -8.55 2.46 1.17
N SER A 41 -7.34 1.91 1.03
CA SER A 41 -7.04 0.54 1.44
C SER A 41 -5.81 0.39 2.34
N ARG A 42 -4.89 1.37 2.38
CA ARG A 42 -3.60 1.23 3.08
C ARG A 42 -3.76 0.85 4.55
N GLU A 43 -4.66 1.51 5.27
CA GLU A 43 -4.87 1.23 6.70
C GLU A 43 -5.44 -0.17 6.94
N GLN A 44 -6.36 -0.63 6.10
CA GLN A 44 -6.88 -2.00 6.21
C GLN A 44 -5.80 -3.03 5.87
N ILE A 45 -4.96 -2.77 4.86
CA ILE A 45 -3.83 -3.64 4.51
C ILE A 45 -2.82 -3.67 5.66
N ARG A 46 -2.51 -2.51 6.23
CA ARG A 46 -1.64 -2.36 7.41
C ARG A 46 -2.11 -3.23 8.57
N ALA A 47 -3.41 -3.17 8.89
CA ALA A 47 -3.99 -3.96 9.97
C ALA A 47 -3.85 -5.47 9.75
N GLN A 48 -3.88 -5.93 8.49
CA GLN A 48 -3.66 -7.34 8.14
C GLN A 48 -2.19 -7.73 8.11
N PHE A 49 -1.30 -6.80 7.73
CA PHE A 49 0.12 -7.05 7.56
C PHE A 49 0.86 -7.04 8.90
N LEU A 50 0.50 -6.13 9.81
CA LEU A 50 1.17 -5.96 11.10
C LEU A 50 1.31 -7.27 11.91
N PRO A 51 0.29 -8.12 12.10
CA PRO A 51 0.45 -9.37 12.84
C PRO A 51 1.37 -10.38 12.13
N ILE A 52 1.43 -10.35 10.80
CA ILE A 52 2.29 -11.23 10.00
C ILE A 52 3.74 -10.76 10.09
N VAL A 53 3.97 -9.45 9.95
CA VAL A 53 5.28 -8.82 10.16
C VAL A 53 5.75 -9.06 11.57
N LYS A 54 4.89 -8.86 12.58
CA LYS A 54 5.23 -9.14 13.98
C LYS A 54 5.70 -10.57 14.18
N LYS A 55 4.96 -11.56 13.67
CA LYS A 55 5.35 -12.96 13.76
C LYS A 55 6.72 -13.24 13.11
N ALA A 56 6.99 -12.63 11.95
CA ALA A 56 8.27 -12.79 11.26
C ALA A 56 9.42 -12.11 12.01
N THR A 57 9.18 -10.92 12.55
CA THR A 57 10.18 -10.12 13.24
C THR A 57 10.47 -10.65 14.65
N ASP A 58 9.47 -11.21 15.34
CA ASP A 58 9.63 -11.88 16.64
C ASP A 58 10.56 -13.11 16.57
N GLN A 59 10.71 -13.71 15.39
CA GLN A 59 11.66 -14.82 15.14
C GLN A 59 13.11 -14.34 15.02
N VAL A 60 13.33 -13.03 14.87
CA VAL A 60 14.65 -12.44 14.74
C VAL A 60 15.04 -11.80 16.07
N GLY A 61 16.07 -12.34 16.74
CA GLY A 61 16.50 -11.86 18.07
C GLY A 61 16.82 -10.35 18.14
N LEU A 62 17.21 -9.74 17.01
CA LEU A 62 17.47 -8.30 16.89
C LEU A 62 16.22 -7.43 17.14
N ALA A 63 15.02 -7.94 16.87
CA ALA A 63 13.78 -7.23 17.09
C ALA A 63 13.57 -6.86 18.57
N LYS A 64 13.90 -7.80 19.47
CA LYS A 64 13.78 -7.57 20.92
C LYS A 64 14.71 -6.47 21.40
N GLN A 65 15.96 -6.45 20.91
CA GLN A 65 16.94 -5.44 21.28
C GLN A 65 16.54 -4.05 20.77
N TYR A 66 16.08 -3.95 19.53
CA TYR A 66 15.57 -2.70 18.96
C TYR A 66 14.36 -2.18 19.73
N ASN A 67 13.39 -3.05 20.03
CA ASN A 67 12.16 -2.66 20.73
C ASN A 67 12.43 -2.19 22.16
N SER A 68 13.41 -2.77 22.86
CA SER A 68 13.81 -2.28 24.19
C SER A 68 14.40 -0.87 24.13
N PHE A 69 15.25 -0.59 23.14
CA PHE A 69 15.89 0.72 22.96
C PHE A 69 14.89 1.77 22.46
N ALA A 70 14.14 1.45 21.41
CA ALA A 70 13.14 2.33 20.82
C ALA A 70 11.99 2.62 21.79
N GLY A 71 11.52 1.62 22.56
CA GLY A 71 10.51 1.83 23.60
C GLY A 71 10.98 2.80 24.69
N GLN A 72 12.26 2.73 25.08
CA GLN A 72 12.85 3.66 26.05
C GLN A 72 13.05 5.06 25.46
N ALA A 73 13.45 5.20 24.19
CA ALA A 73 13.57 6.51 23.56
C ALA A 73 12.21 7.20 23.31
N ALA A 74 11.16 6.42 23.00
CA ALA A 74 9.80 6.92 22.85
C ALA A 74 9.19 7.43 24.17
N SER A 75 9.50 6.80 25.31
CA SER A 75 9.03 7.28 26.62
C SER A 75 9.64 8.62 27.04
N PHE A 76 10.79 9.01 26.45
CA PHE A 76 11.38 10.34 26.58
C PHE A 76 10.90 11.33 25.51
N GLY A 77 9.98 10.95 24.63
CA GLY A 77 9.42 11.81 23.58
C GLY A 77 10.39 12.10 22.42
N VAL A 78 11.48 11.33 22.30
CA VAL A 78 12.54 11.57 21.30
C VAL A 78 12.17 11.01 19.92
N ILE A 79 11.24 10.05 19.86
CA ILE A 79 10.76 9.42 18.62
C ILE A 79 9.25 9.22 18.66
N ASP A 80 8.62 9.31 17.48
CA ASP A 80 7.19 9.07 17.28
C ASP A 80 6.82 7.64 17.72
N ALA A 81 5.70 7.50 18.43
CA ALA A 81 5.15 6.22 18.87
C ALA A 81 4.93 5.22 17.71
N LYS A 82 4.69 5.72 16.49
CA LYS A 82 4.60 4.88 15.29
C LYS A 82 5.93 4.23 14.91
N SER A 83 7.05 4.81 15.30
CA SER A 83 8.41 4.29 15.07
C SER A 83 9.00 3.58 16.29
N ALA A 84 8.25 3.51 17.39
CA ALA A 84 8.72 2.98 18.67
C ALA A 84 8.92 1.45 18.70
N ASN A 85 8.56 0.74 17.63
CA ASN A 85 8.88 -0.67 17.47
C ASN A 85 9.20 -1.02 16.01
N ILE A 86 10.02 -2.06 15.85
CA ILE A 86 10.53 -2.50 14.55
C ILE A 86 9.41 -3.06 13.67
N GLU A 87 8.38 -3.63 14.27
CA GLU A 87 7.25 -4.23 13.56
C GLU A 87 6.45 -3.19 12.81
N ASN A 88 6.14 -2.05 13.44
CA ASN A 88 5.47 -0.93 12.79
C ASN A 88 6.31 -0.37 11.66
N TYR A 89 7.61 -0.14 11.91
CA TYR A 89 8.52 0.39 10.89
C TYR A 89 8.60 -0.53 9.66
N VAL A 90 8.84 -1.83 9.88
CA VAL A 90 8.90 -2.82 8.78
C VAL A 90 7.56 -2.94 8.06
N THR A 91 6.44 -2.83 8.78
CA THR A 91 5.10 -2.84 8.17
C THR A 91 4.91 -1.63 7.25
N GLU A 92 5.29 -0.42 7.69
CA GLU A 92 5.22 0.78 6.84
C GLU A 92 6.12 0.65 5.60
N GLN A 93 7.35 0.16 5.77
CA GLN A 93 8.26 -0.05 4.64
C GLN A 93 7.72 -1.09 3.64
N ALA A 94 7.08 -2.15 4.12
CA ALA A 94 6.45 -3.14 3.26
C ALA A 94 5.25 -2.56 2.50
N LEU A 95 4.45 -1.68 3.14
CA LEU A 95 3.35 -0.98 2.48
C LEU A 95 3.86 0.03 1.45
N ASP A 96 4.92 0.77 1.78
CA ASP A 96 5.57 1.70 0.86
C ASP A 96 6.05 0.97 -0.38
N GLY A 97 6.79 -0.13 -0.21
CA GLY A 97 7.22 -0.98 -1.32
C GLY A 97 6.05 -1.52 -2.14
N LEU A 98 4.98 -1.99 -1.49
CA LEU A 98 3.77 -2.44 -2.19
C LEU A 98 3.18 -1.35 -3.08
N PHE A 99 3.00 -0.14 -2.57
CA PHE A 99 2.43 0.97 -3.33
C PHE A 99 3.40 1.53 -4.38
N THR A 100 4.71 1.45 -4.17
CA THR A 100 5.71 1.73 -5.21
C THR A 100 5.54 0.78 -6.40
N MET A 101 5.43 -0.52 -6.17
CA MET A 101 5.23 -1.50 -7.25
C MET A 101 3.91 -1.27 -8.00
N ILE A 102 2.84 -0.87 -7.29
CA ILE A 102 1.56 -0.53 -7.90
C ILE A 102 1.70 0.73 -8.78
N ALA A 103 2.43 1.76 -8.32
CA ALA A 103 2.68 2.98 -9.09
C ALA A 103 3.46 2.68 -10.38
N GLU A 104 4.51 1.86 -10.30
CA GLU A 104 5.28 1.43 -11.47
C GLU A 104 4.40 0.68 -12.47
N GLN A 105 3.54 -0.20 -11.98
CA GLN A 105 2.61 -0.94 -12.84
C GLN A 105 1.55 -0.01 -13.46
N GLU A 106 1.03 0.97 -12.72
CA GLU A 106 0.11 1.98 -13.26
C GLU A 106 0.77 2.79 -14.36
N ALA A 107 2.00 3.28 -14.14
CA ALA A 107 2.75 4.04 -15.13
C ALA A 107 2.95 3.23 -16.42
N SER A 108 3.35 1.96 -16.32
CA SER A 108 3.48 1.06 -17.47
C SER A 108 2.16 0.88 -18.24
N ILE A 109 1.03 0.78 -17.52
CA ILE A 109 -0.31 0.69 -18.14
C ILE A 109 -0.66 1.99 -18.86
N ARG A 110 -0.31 3.16 -18.32
CA ARG A 110 -0.58 4.47 -18.93
C ARG A 110 0.30 4.74 -20.14
N GLU A 111 1.54 4.26 -20.14
CA GLU A 111 2.46 4.32 -21.30
C GLU A 111 2.00 3.41 -22.44
N ASN A 112 1.51 2.21 -22.12
CA ASN A 112 1.00 1.26 -23.11
C ASN A 112 -0.40 0.70 -22.75
N PRO A 113 -1.45 1.52 -22.86
CA PRO A 113 -2.80 1.10 -22.50
C PRO A 113 -3.32 -0.02 -23.42
N ALA A 114 -2.88 -0.06 -24.69
CA ALA A 114 -3.30 -1.09 -25.64
C ALA A 114 -2.78 -2.49 -25.30
N GLY A 115 -1.59 -2.59 -24.69
CA GLY A 115 -0.97 -3.83 -24.23
C GLY A 115 -1.47 -4.27 -22.84
N ALA A 116 -1.82 -3.31 -21.99
CA ALA A 116 -2.35 -3.58 -20.65
C ALA A 116 -3.85 -3.88 -20.60
N ALA A 117 -4.61 -3.40 -21.58
CA ALA A 117 -6.06 -3.40 -21.53
C ALA A 117 -6.67 -4.75 -21.92
N THR A 118 -7.45 -5.32 -20.99
CA THR A 118 -8.62 -6.14 -21.33
C THR A 118 -9.63 -5.29 -22.12
N SER A 119 -10.56 -5.93 -22.83
CA SER A 119 -11.50 -5.29 -23.77
C SER A 119 -12.28 -4.08 -23.21
N LEU A 120 -12.43 -3.98 -21.88
CA LEU A 120 -13.09 -2.87 -21.21
C LEU A 120 -12.21 -1.60 -21.13
N ALA A 121 -10.91 -1.75 -20.81
CA ALA A 121 -10.00 -0.62 -20.75
C ALA A 121 -9.78 0.00 -22.16
N LYS A 122 -9.74 -0.83 -23.23
CA LYS A 122 -9.69 -0.31 -24.61
C LYS A 122 -10.89 0.57 -24.97
N LYS A 123 -12.09 0.24 -24.48
CA LYS A 123 -13.31 1.05 -24.73
C LYS A 123 -13.30 2.39 -23.99
N VAL A 124 -12.72 2.44 -22.79
CA VAL A 124 -12.67 3.68 -21.99
C VAL A 124 -11.56 4.60 -22.48
N PHE A 125 -10.39 4.06 -22.80
CA PHE A 125 -9.25 4.86 -23.29
C PHE A 125 -9.36 5.21 -24.78
N GLY A 126 -10.11 4.45 -25.58
CA GLY A 126 -10.38 4.81 -26.99
C GLY A 126 -11.51 5.83 -27.18
N ALA A 127 -12.19 6.24 -26.10
CA ALA A 127 -13.19 7.31 -26.11
C ALA A 127 -12.63 8.68 -25.66
N LEU A 128 -11.33 8.74 -25.34
CA LEU A 128 -10.54 9.95 -25.17
C LEU A 128 -9.87 10.31 -26.49
#